data_AF-A0A968M9A7-F1
#
_entry.id   AF-A0A968M9A7-F1
#
_cell.length_a   1.000
_cell.length_b   1.000
_cell.length_c   1.000
_cell.angle_alpha   90.00
_cell.angle_beta   90.00
_cell.angle_gamma   90.00
#
_symmetry.space_group_name_H-M   'P 1'
#
loop_
_entity.id
_entity.type
_entity.pdbx_description
1 polymer ?
#
loop_
_entity_poly.entity_id
_entity_poly.type
_entity_poly.pdbx_seq_one_letter_code
_entity_poly.pdbx_strand_id
1 'polypeptide(L)'
;MNHLKFYWSPETQHFACNGEELIGHGFIQTDPTHDLVHLLVAANGNLHWQPSDNRDQTCFAEYNAVLLEHILTNTFYVALQGSQDTETIVPQATKYMRWFVSEHYTPFPVNEKAAYLNFSEHLNTDLIVRLSPYFFAIKFVEYVNPEFRFVEYDFEFTSEDDPVLDENPAVMMPEHLLELLVSKDTSRKSLQISENTGTELEKDQKEEVPPFIPIAQEILRTQLHQLSVYTPRTQKNRSKARKPAHQYGKGFG
;
A
#
# COMPACT_ATOMS: atom_id res chain seq x y z
N MET A 1 -14.88 -13.70 0.17
CA MET A 1 -14.90 -12.31 0.62
C MET A 1 -14.37 -12.28 2.04
N ASN A 2 -13.26 -11.57 2.24
CA ASN A 2 -12.66 -11.39 3.56
C ASN A 2 -13.09 -10.02 4.11
N HIS A 3 -13.43 -9.97 5.40
CA HIS A 3 -13.67 -8.71 6.12
C HIS A 3 -12.39 -8.32 6.86
N LEU A 4 -11.89 -7.13 6.57
CA LEU A 4 -10.63 -6.61 7.09
C LEU A 4 -10.89 -5.39 7.96
N LYS A 5 -10.21 -5.35 9.10
CA LYS A 5 -10.22 -4.22 10.01
C LYS A 5 -8.79 -3.77 10.24
N PHE A 6 -8.52 -2.49 10.05
CA PHE A 6 -7.25 -1.87 10.33
C PHE A 6 -7.43 -0.75 11.33
N TYR A 7 -6.75 -0.85 12.47
CA TYR A 7 -6.60 0.21 13.43
C TYR A 7 -5.12 0.30 13.80
N TRP A 8 -4.57 1.51 13.72
CA TRP A 8 -3.20 1.77 14.10
C TRP A 8 -3.10 3.12 14.81
N SER A 9 -2.44 3.11 15.95
CA SER A 9 -2.09 4.29 16.71
C SER A 9 -0.70 4.08 17.34
N PRO A 10 -0.09 5.12 17.94
CA PRO A 10 1.23 5.01 18.54
C PRO A 10 1.31 4.00 19.68
N GLU A 11 0.17 3.69 20.31
CA GLU A 11 0.08 2.85 21.50
C GLU A 11 -0.70 1.55 21.27
N THR A 12 -1.31 1.38 20.11
CA THR A 12 -2.13 0.21 19.81
C THR A 12 -2.14 -0.07 18.31
N GLN A 13 -1.84 -1.30 17.95
CA GLN A 13 -2.09 -1.83 16.62
C GLN A 13 -3.16 -2.90 16.74
N HIS A 14 -4.13 -2.89 15.84
CA HIS A 14 -5.11 -3.94 15.71
C HIS A 14 -5.43 -4.15 14.25
N PHE A 15 -5.15 -5.34 13.76
CA PHE A 15 -5.54 -5.72 12.43
C PHE A 15 -6.13 -7.12 12.42
N ALA A 16 -7.28 -7.27 11.76
CA ALA A 16 -8.07 -8.49 11.78
C ALA A 16 -8.59 -8.86 10.40
N CYS A 17 -8.71 -10.17 10.15
CA CYS A 17 -9.25 -10.76 8.94
C CYS A 17 -10.13 -11.96 9.31
N ASN A 18 -11.43 -11.93 8.96
CA ASN A 18 -12.36 -13.05 9.15
C ASN A 18 -12.40 -13.69 10.56
N GLY A 19 -12.18 -12.89 11.61
CA GLY A 19 -12.20 -13.34 13.00
C GLY A 19 -10.84 -13.79 13.55
N GLU A 20 -9.80 -13.85 12.73
CA GLU A 20 -8.41 -13.85 13.21
C GLU A 20 -7.98 -12.41 13.45
N GLU A 21 -7.35 -12.13 14.59
CA GLU A 21 -6.93 -10.79 14.99
C GLU A 21 -5.52 -10.80 15.57
N LEU A 22 -4.77 -9.75 15.27
CA LEU A 22 -3.54 -9.40 15.97
C LEU A 22 -3.78 -8.07 16.68
N ILE A 23 -3.60 -8.07 18.00
CA ILE A 23 -3.69 -6.87 18.83
C ILE A 23 -2.36 -6.69 19.55
N GLY A 24 -1.70 -5.58 19.27
CA GLY A 24 -0.52 -5.12 19.99
C GLY A 24 -0.85 -3.90 20.83
N HIS A 25 -0.26 -3.83 22.02
CA HIS A 25 -0.41 -2.70 22.95
C HIS A 25 0.95 -2.18 23.37
N GLY A 26 0.98 -0.89 23.75
CA GLY A 26 2.21 -0.18 24.09
C GLY A 26 2.81 0.48 22.86
N PHE A 27 4.01 1.05 23.02
CA PHE A 27 4.61 1.88 21.97
C PHE A 27 4.95 1.04 20.72
N ILE A 28 4.16 1.23 19.66
CA ILE A 28 4.23 0.45 18.43
C ILE A 28 5.48 0.82 17.63
N GLN A 29 6.26 -0.20 17.25
CA GLN A 29 7.55 0.00 16.55
C GLN A 29 7.41 -0.01 15.02
N THR A 30 6.43 -0.73 14.49
CA THR A 30 6.15 -0.80 13.05
C THR A 30 5.58 0.51 12.52
N ASP A 31 5.67 0.70 11.21
CA ASP A 31 4.98 1.80 10.52
C ASP A 31 3.55 1.35 10.16
N PRO A 32 2.57 2.27 10.10
CA PRO A 32 1.20 1.92 9.75
C PRO A 32 1.09 1.27 8.35
N THR A 33 1.94 1.64 7.38
CA THR A 33 1.93 0.95 6.08
C THR A 33 2.35 -0.51 6.18
N HIS A 34 3.28 -0.84 7.08
CA HIS A 34 3.74 -2.21 7.27
C HIS A 34 2.60 -3.09 7.79
N ASP A 35 1.93 -2.66 8.86
CA ASP A 35 0.81 -3.39 9.46
C ASP A 35 -0.38 -3.49 8.49
N LEU A 36 -0.62 -2.46 7.66
CA LEU A 36 -1.63 -2.54 6.60
C LEU A 36 -1.27 -3.60 5.54
N VAL A 37 0.01 -3.77 5.22
CA VAL A 37 0.43 -4.79 4.25
C VAL A 37 0.12 -6.20 4.77
N HIS A 38 0.25 -6.46 6.07
CA HIS A 38 -0.23 -7.74 6.64
C HIS A 38 -1.72 -7.98 6.30
N LEU A 39 -2.58 -6.96 6.37
CA LEU A 39 -3.98 -7.09 5.95
C LEU A 39 -4.13 -7.27 4.44
N LEU A 40 -3.32 -6.63 3.60
CA LEU A 40 -3.36 -6.88 2.15
C LEU A 40 -2.98 -8.34 1.83
N VAL A 41 -2.00 -8.90 2.55
CA VAL A 41 -1.66 -10.34 2.48
C VAL A 41 -2.82 -11.20 3.02
N ALA A 42 -3.52 -10.75 4.07
CA ALA A 42 -4.72 -11.43 4.57
C ALA A 42 -5.87 -11.45 3.54
N ALA A 43 -6.06 -10.33 2.82
CA ALA A 43 -7.07 -10.22 1.76
C ALA A 43 -6.77 -11.18 0.60
N ASN A 44 -5.50 -11.44 0.31
CA ASN A 44 -5.07 -12.43 -0.68
C ASN A 44 -5.53 -13.87 -0.35
N GLY A 45 -5.59 -14.23 0.95
CA GLY A 45 -6.11 -15.52 1.44
C GLY A 45 -5.23 -16.76 1.21
N ASN A 46 -4.26 -16.70 0.30
CA ASN A 46 -3.37 -17.82 -0.01
C ASN A 46 -1.96 -17.71 0.60
N LEU A 47 -1.69 -16.62 1.33
CA LEU A 47 -0.40 -16.35 1.94
C LEU A 47 -0.56 -16.22 3.44
N HIS A 48 0.46 -16.66 4.17
CA HIS A 48 0.50 -16.47 5.61
C HIS A 48 0.73 -14.98 5.91
N TRP A 49 -0.12 -14.40 6.75
CA TRP A 49 -0.21 -12.96 6.93
C TRP A 49 -0.03 -12.51 8.38
N GLN A 50 -0.27 -13.37 9.36
CA GLN A 50 -0.25 -12.99 10.77
C GLN A 50 0.93 -13.66 11.51
N PRO A 51 1.80 -12.91 12.19
CA PRO A 51 2.75 -13.48 13.14
C PRO A 51 2.05 -14.34 14.20
N SER A 52 2.63 -15.49 14.53
CA SER A 52 2.06 -16.46 15.48
C SER A 52 3.13 -17.03 16.41
N ASP A 53 2.71 -17.84 17.38
CA ASP A 53 3.62 -18.56 18.29
C ASP A 53 4.56 -19.53 17.56
N ASN A 54 4.26 -19.87 16.30
CA ASN A 54 5.14 -20.66 15.46
C ASN A 54 6.13 -19.73 14.74
N ARG A 55 7.42 -19.91 15.02
CA ARG A 55 8.49 -19.10 14.42
C ARG A 55 8.50 -19.16 12.89
N ASP A 56 8.30 -20.34 12.31
CA ASP A 56 8.34 -20.51 10.85
C ASP A 56 7.19 -19.76 10.19
N GLN A 57 6.01 -19.83 10.82
CA GLN A 57 4.84 -19.05 10.42
C GLN A 57 5.13 -17.55 10.50
N THR A 58 5.65 -17.05 11.62
CA THR A 58 6.08 -15.65 11.76
C THR A 58 7.07 -15.25 10.67
N CYS A 59 8.08 -16.07 10.38
CA CYS A 59 9.04 -15.80 9.30
C CYS A 59 8.35 -15.62 7.94
N PHE A 60 7.35 -16.45 7.61
CA PHE A 60 6.62 -16.30 6.36
C PHE A 60 5.67 -15.10 6.35
N ALA A 61 4.97 -14.80 7.46
CA ALA A 61 4.12 -13.61 7.56
C ALA A 61 4.93 -12.34 7.30
N GLU A 62 6.06 -12.21 8.00
CA GLU A 62 6.97 -11.08 7.90
C GLU A 62 7.62 -11.00 6.51
N TYR A 63 8.07 -12.13 5.95
CA TYR A 63 8.62 -12.17 4.59
C TYR A 63 7.61 -11.65 3.55
N ASN A 64 6.37 -12.14 3.62
CA ASN A 64 5.31 -11.75 2.68
C ASN A 64 4.97 -10.27 2.81
N ALA A 65 4.86 -9.77 4.05
CA ALA A 65 4.55 -8.38 4.30
C ALA A 65 5.69 -7.46 3.83
N VAL A 66 6.93 -7.74 4.21
CA VAL A 66 8.09 -6.92 3.84
C VAL A 66 8.34 -6.92 2.33
N LEU A 67 8.23 -8.06 1.66
CA LEU A 67 8.37 -8.12 0.19
C LEU A 67 7.30 -7.29 -0.51
N LEU A 68 6.03 -7.42 -0.10
CA LEU A 68 4.94 -6.65 -0.69
C LEU A 68 5.06 -5.15 -0.38
N GLU A 69 5.42 -4.79 0.85
CA GLU A 69 5.68 -3.40 1.27
C GLU A 69 6.78 -2.75 0.42
N HIS A 70 7.88 -3.45 0.17
CA HIS A 70 8.95 -2.95 -0.69
C HIS A 70 8.47 -2.71 -2.12
N ILE A 71 7.68 -3.64 -2.68
CA ILE A 71 7.10 -3.48 -4.02
C ILE A 71 6.18 -2.25 -4.07
N LEU A 72 5.25 -2.12 -3.12
CA LEU A 72 4.31 -1.01 -3.08
C LEU A 72 5.00 0.34 -2.80
N THR A 73 5.96 0.38 -1.87
CA THR A 73 6.74 1.59 -1.56
C THR A 73 7.54 2.08 -2.76
N ASN A 74 8.25 1.17 -3.44
CA ASN A 74 9.01 1.54 -4.64
C ASN A 74 8.07 1.97 -5.77
N THR A 75 6.90 1.34 -5.91
CA THR A 75 5.86 1.76 -6.85
C THR A 75 5.38 3.18 -6.55
N PHE A 76 5.11 3.50 -5.28
CA PHE A 76 4.73 4.83 -4.83
C PHE A 76 5.80 5.88 -5.18
N TYR A 77 7.07 5.60 -4.89
CA TYR A 77 8.15 6.54 -5.19
C TYR A 77 8.41 6.71 -6.68
N VAL A 78 8.28 5.64 -7.47
CA VAL A 78 8.33 5.71 -8.93
C VAL A 78 7.21 6.60 -9.46
N ALA A 79 5.98 6.46 -8.96
CA ALA A 79 4.86 7.31 -9.35
C ALA A 79 5.08 8.79 -8.96
N LEU A 80 5.57 9.04 -7.74
CA LEU A 80 5.73 10.38 -7.16
C LEU A 80 6.93 11.16 -7.73
N GLN A 81 8.06 10.47 -7.94
CA GLN A 81 9.33 11.08 -8.32
C GLN A 81 9.66 10.87 -9.80
N GLY A 82 9.07 9.84 -10.43
CA GLY A 82 9.24 9.48 -11.84
C GLY A 82 10.68 9.26 -12.27
N SER A 83 11.59 8.99 -11.33
CA SER A 83 13.05 8.94 -11.55
C SER A 83 13.60 7.52 -11.64
N GLN A 84 12.81 6.52 -11.24
CA GLN A 84 13.19 5.12 -11.23
C GLN A 84 12.47 4.35 -12.34
N ASP A 85 13.18 3.42 -12.96
CA ASP A 85 12.62 2.50 -13.94
C ASP A 85 11.76 1.45 -13.22
N THR A 86 10.52 1.30 -13.70
CA THR A 86 9.53 0.34 -13.20
C THR A 86 10.06 -1.10 -13.21
N GLU A 87 10.94 -1.44 -14.16
CA GLU A 87 11.53 -2.77 -14.29
C GLU A 87 12.47 -3.10 -13.12
N THR A 88 12.92 -2.10 -12.36
CA THR A 88 13.84 -2.28 -11.24
C THR A 88 13.16 -2.53 -9.89
N ILE A 89 11.84 -2.32 -9.78
CA ILE A 89 11.08 -2.42 -8.52
C ILE A 89 11.20 -3.83 -7.90
N VAL A 90 10.82 -4.85 -8.67
CA VAL A 90 10.84 -6.25 -8.19
C VAL A 90 12.27 -6.77 -7.98
N PRO A 91 13.24 -6.53 -8.88
CA PRO A 91 14.64 -6.87 -8.63
C PRO A 91 15.21 -6.26 -7.34
N GLN A 92 14.91 -4.99 -7.04
CA GLN A 92 15.37 -4.33 -5.83
C GLN A 92 14.72 -4.93 -4.57
N ALA A 93 13.40 -5.15 -4.59
CA ALA A 93 12.69 -5.80 -3.49
C ALA A 93 13.25 -7.22 -3.25
N THR A 94 13.45 -7.99 -4.31
CA THR A 94 14.02 -9.36 -4.23
C THR A 94 15.45 -9.34 -3.69
N LYS A 95 16.28 -8.37 -4.09
CA LYS A 95 17.64 -8.21 -3.55
C LYS A 95 17.62 -7.96 -2.04
N TYR A 96 16.70 -7.14 -1.55
CA TYR A 96 16.54 -6.92 -0.12
C TYR A 96 16.11 -8.21 0.60
N MET A 97 15.19 -8.98 0.01
CA MET A 97 14.73 -10.24 0.62
C MET A 97 15.81 -11.30 0.73
N ARG A 98 16.89 -11.23 -0.07
CA ARG A 98 18.05 -12.11 0.11
C ARG A 98 18.69 -11.89 1.48
N TRP A 99 19.00 -10.63 1.80
CA TRP A 99 19.53 -10.25 3.13
C TRP A 99 18.55 -10.58 4.25
N PHE A 100 17.25 -10.37 4.03
CA PHE A 100 16.22 -10.67 5.02
C PHE A 100 16.25 -12.15 5.46
N VAL A 101 16.32 -13.06 4.48
CA VAL A 101 16.34 -14.51 4.72
C VAL A 101 17.68 -14.98 5.25
N SER A 102 18.79 -14.48 4.70
CA SER A 102 20.13 -14.96 5.06
C SER A 102 20.65 -14.42 6.40
N GLU A 103 20.29 -13.18 6.75
CA GLU A 103 20.81 -12.48 7.93
C GLU A 103 19.71 -12.16 8.96
N HIS A 104 18.67 -11.42 8.56
CA HIS A 104 17.73 -10.81 9.52
C HIS A 104 16.90 -11.84 10.28
N TYR A 105 16.36 -12.84 9.59
CA TYR A 105 15.52 -13.90 10.17
C TYR A 105 16.22 -15.26 10.25
N THR A 106 17.55 -15.29 10.27
CA THR A 106 18.29 -16.55 10.32
C THR A 106 18.07 -17.32 11.64
N PRO A 107 17.86 -18.66 11.60
CA PRO A 107 17.65 -19.48 10.40
C PRO A 107 16.24 -19.27 9.85
N PHE A 108 16.12 -18.98 8.55
CA PHE A 108 14.82 -18.94 7.88
C PHE A 108 14.36 -20.38 7.55
N PRO A 109 13.04 -20.68 7.53
CA PRO A 109 12.54 -22.05 7.31
C PRO A 109 12.96 -22.67 5.96
N VAL A 110 13.18 -21.83 4.96
CA VAL A 110 13.56 -22.20 3.59
C VAL A 110 14.65 -21.26 3.06
N ASN A 111 15.25 -21.59 1.92
CA ASN A 111 16.15 -20.66 1.25
C ASN A 111 15.39 -19.53 0.54
N GLU A 112 16.13 -18.48 0.17
CA GLU A 112 15.62 -17.25 -0.45
C GLU A 112 14.78 -17.51 -1.70
N LYS A 113 15.24 -18.43 -2.56
CA LYS A 113 14.57 -18.80 -3.81
C LYS A 113 13.23 -19.47 -3.54
N ALA A 114 13.18 -20.39 -2.57
CA ALA A 114 11.95 -21.08 -2.18
C ALA A 114 10.93 -20.13 -1.53
N ALA A 115 11.39 -19.19 -0.70
CA ALA A 115 10.51 -18.17 -0.12
C ALA A 115 9.89 -17.27 -1.20
N TYR A 116 10.71 -16.80 -2.16
CA TYR A 116 10.22 -15.98 -3.27
C TYR A 116 9.23 -16.73 -4.17
N LEU A 117 9.53 -18.00 -4.51
CA LEU A 117 8.63 -18.83 -5.30
C LEU A 117 7.28 -19.05 -4.58
N ASN A 118 7.32 -19.32 -3.27
CA ASN A 118 6.09 -19.47 -2.50
C ASN A 118 5.24 -18.19 -2.53
N PHE A 119 5.86 -17.03 -2.34
CA PHE A 119 5.17 -15.74 -2.45
C PHE A 119 4.57 -15.56 -3.84
N SER A 120 5.38 -15.77 -4.89
CA SER A 120 4.97 -15.43 -6.25
C SER A 120 3.88 -16.33 -6.83
N GLU A 121 3.89 -17.61 -6.47
CA GLU A 121 2.88 -18.58 -6.91
C GLU A 121 1.50 -18.34 -6.27
N HIS A 122 1.46 -17.75 -5.08
CA HIS A 122 0.23 -17.58 -4.29
C HIS A 122 -0.29 -16.13 -4.25
N LEU A 123 0.43 -15.18 -4.85
CA LEU A 123 0.02 -13.78 -4.90
C LEU A 123 -1.07 -13.55 -5.97
N ASN A 124 -2.25 -13.14 -5.53
CA ASN A 124 -3.31 -12.62 -6.37
C ASN A 124 -3.01 -11.16 -6.73
N THR A 125 -2.36 -10.97 -7.88
CA THR A 125 -1.92 -9.65 -8.34
C THR A 125 -3.09 -8.69 -8.54
N ASP A 126 -4.20 -9.14 -9.13
CA ASP A 126 -5.36 -8.28 -9.41
C ASP A 126 -5.98 -7.72 -8.12
N LEU A 127 -6.07 -8.55 -7.08
CA LEU A 127 -6.55 -8.13 -5.77
C LEU A 127 -5.63 -7.10 -5.14
N ILE A 128 -4.32 -7.32 -5.19
CA ILE A 128 -3.37 -6.37 -4.60
C ILE A 128 -3.35 -5.05 -5.37
N VAL A 129 -3.42 -5.08 -6.70
CA VAL A 129 -3.57 -3.88 -7.53
C VAL A 129 -4.83 -3.12 -7.12
N ARG A 130 -5.97 -3.80 -6.99
CA ARG A 130 -7.23 -3.15 -6.61
C ARG A 130 -7.18 -2.53 -5.21
N LEU A 131 -6.54 -3.20 -4.24
CA LEU A 131 -6.48 -2.73 -2.84
C LEU A 131 -5.28 -1.82 -2.53
N SER A 132 -4.29 -1.69 -3.41
CA SER A 132 -3.13 -0.80 -3.22
C SER A 132 -3.44 0.67 -2.91
N PRO A 133 -4.59 1.27 -3.30
CA PRO A 133 -4.92 2.63 -2.90
C PRO A 133 -4.96 2.84 -1.38
N TYR A 134 -5.40 1.85 -0.59
CA TYR A 134 -5.35 1.93 0.88
C TYR A 134 -3.91 2.15 1.36
N PHE A 135 -2.96 1.41 0.79
CA PHE A 135 -1.54 1.56 1.10
C PHE A 135 -1.02 2.94 0.69
N PHE A 136 -1.35 3.40 -0.52
CA PHE A 136 -0.87 4.70 -1.01
C PHE A 136 -1.43 5.87 -0.22
N ALA A 137 -2.66 5.79 0.28
CA ALA A 137 -3.24 6.81 1.15
C ALA A 137 -2.43 6.97 2.45
N ILE A 138 -2.12 5.87 3.15
CA ILE A 138 -1.26 5.94 4.35
C ILE A 138 0.16 6.36 3.98
N LYS A 139 0.78 5.74 2.96
CA LYS A 139 2.17 6.01 2.58
C LYS A 139 2.39 7.47 2.24
N PHE A 140 1.38 8.08 1.65
CA PHE A 140 1.41 9.50 1.38
C PHE A 140 1.40 10.35 2.67
N VAL A 141 0.60 10.00 3.68
CA VAL A 141 0.66 10.66 5.00
C VAL A 141 2.04 10.51 5.62
N GLU A 142 2.63 9.32 5.60
CA GLU A 142 4.01 9.09 6.08
C GLU A 142 5.03 9.98 5.35
N TYR A 143 4.82 10.18 4.04
CA TYR A 143 5.71 11.00 3.22
C TYR A 143 5.62 12.50 3.53
N VAL A 144 4.42 13.05 3.79
CA VAL A 144 4.22 14.50 3.97
C VAL A 144 4.17 14.96 5.43
N ASN A 145 3.88 14.06 6.36
CA ASN A 145 3.73 14.38 7.78
C ASN A 145 4.87 13.74 8.59
N PRO A 146 5.85 14.52 9.10
CA PRO A 146 6.91 13.97 9.94
C PRO A 146 6.39 13.36 11.26
N GLU A 147 5.19 13.75 11.70
CA GLU A 147 4.52 13.26 12.90
C GLU A 147 3.52 12.13 12.58
N PHE A 148 3.65 11.45 11.42
CA PHE A 148 2.71 10.39 11.01
C PHE A 148 2.57 9.27 12.04
N ARG A 149 3.63 9.03 12.84
CA ARG A 149 3.64 8.05 13.93
C ARG A 149 2.81 8.46 15.16
N PHE A 150 2.27 9.69 15.19
CA PHE A 150 1.34 10.18 16.21
C PHE A 150 -0.10 10.27 15.71
N VAL A 151 -0.36 9.85 14.47
CA VAL A 151 -1.68 9.84 13.84
C VAL A 151 -2.37 8.50 14.10
N GLU A 152 -3.69 8.55 14.23
CA GLU A 152 -4.55 7.37 14.29
C GLU A 152 -5.09 7.06 12.89
N TYR A 153 -5.03 5.79 12.50
CA TYR A 153 -5.59 5.27 11.26
C TYR A 153 -6.63 4.22 11.64
N ASP A 154 -7.87 4.41 11.17
CA ASP A 154 -8.97 3.48 11.44
C ASP A 154 -9.82 3.35 10.17
N PHE A 155 -9.84 2.15 9.59
CA PHE A 155 -10.74 1.84 8.49
C PHE A 155 -11.02 0.33 8.39
N GLU A 156 -12.21 0.03 7.87
CA GLU A 156 -12.68 -1.32 7.59
C GLU A 156 -12.93 -1.45 6.08
N PHE A 157 -12.54 -2.58 5.50
CA PHE A 157 -12.66 -2.84 4.07
C PHE A 157 -12.83 -4.34 3.80
N THR A 158 -13.22 -4.72 2.59
CA THR A 158 -13.32 -6.12 2.19
C THR A 158 -12.31 -6.49 1.11
N SER A 159 -12.09 -7.79 0.92
CA SER A 159 -11.30 -8.29 -0.22
C SER A 159 -11.90 -7.92 -1.58
N GLU A 160 -13.15 -7.46 -1.65
CA GLU A 160 -13.85 -7.09 -2.90
C GLU A 160 -13.96 -5.57 -3.12
N ASP A 161 -13.51 -4.75 -2.18
CA ASP A 161 -13.58 -3.28 -2.28
C ASP A 161 -12.80 -2.75 -3.49
N ASP A 162 -13.30 -1.69 -4.13
CA ASP A 162 -12.55 -0.93 -5.12
C ASP A 162 -12.44 0.52 -4.61
N PRO A 163 -11.37 0.85 -3.87
CA PRO A 163 -11.29 2.14 -3.18
C PRO A 163 -11.29 3.34 -4.12
N VAL A 164 -10.96 3.13 -5.40
CA VAL A 164 -10.98 4.21 -6.40
C VAL A 164 -12.39 4.46 -6.92
N LEU A 165 -13.18 3.40 -7.12
CA LEU A 165 -14.57 3.50 -7.57
C LEU A 165 -15.54 3.83 -6.44
N ASP A 166 -15.26 3.38 -5.22
CA ASP A 166 -16.17 3.48 -4.07
C ASP A 166 -16.11 4.86 -3.38
N GLU A 167 -15.32 5.81 -3.90
CA GLU A 167 -15.10 7.16 -3.34
C GLU A 167 -14.82 7.13 -1.82
N ASN A 168 -14.11 6.10 -1.34
CA ASN A 168 -13.93 5.89 0.10
C ASN A 168 -13.18 7.10 0.70
N PRO A 169 -13.81 7.89 1.61
CA PRO A 169 -13.17 9.09 2.16
C PRO A 169 -11.90 8.77 2.96
N ALA A 170 -11.72 7.53 3.43
CA ALA A 170 -10.48 7.07 4.07
C ALA A 170 -9.28 7.01 3.11
N VAL A 171 -9.53 7.00 1.79
CA VAL A 171 -8.53 6.89 0.72
C VAL A 171 -8.43 8.18 -0.10
N MET A 172 -9.22 9.21 0.24
CA MET A 172 -9.18 10.50 -0.45
C MET A 172 -7.90 11.27 -0.15
N MET A 173 -7.02 11.31 -1.14
CA MET A 173 -5.87 12.22 -1.21
C MET A 173 -6.32 13.68 -1.14
N PRO A 174 -5.77 14.52 -0.25
CA PRO A 174 -6.14 15.93 -0.16
C PRO A 174 -5.91 16.69 -1.49
N GLU A 175 -6.88 17.53 -1.86
CA GLU A 175 -6.98 18.24 -3.16
C GLU A 175 -5.70 18.99 -3.59
N HIS A 176 -5.02 19.67 -2.67
CA HIS A 176 -3.78 20.41 -2.93
C HIS A 176 -2.57 19.53 -3.29
N LEU A 177 -2.67 18.21 -3.11
CA LEU A 177 -1.56 17.26 -3.28
C LEU A 177 -1.63 16.56 -4.64
N LEU A 178 -2.85 16.42 -5.18
CA LEU A 178 -3.08 16.11 -6.59
C LEU A 178 -2.50 17.21 -7.50
N GLU A 179 -2.61 18.48 -7.08
CA GLU A 179 -1.96 19.61 -7.77
C GLU A 179 -0.42 19.52 -7.77
N LEU A 180 0.19 19.00 -6.71
CA LEU A 180 1.64 18.78 -6.58
C LEU A 180 2.15 17.65 -7.50
N LEU A 181 1.33 16.60 -7.68
CA LEU A 181 1.61 15.50 -8.61
C LEU A 181 1.47 15.95 -10.07
N VAL A 182 0.41 16.72 -10.38
CA VAL A 182 0.14 17.24 -11.73
C VAL A 182 1.13 18.34 -12.13
N SER A 183 1.53 19.22 -11.20
CA SER A 183 2.47 20.32 -11.50
C SER A 183 3.89 19.84 -11.84
N LYS A 184 4.35 18.74 -11.22
CA LYS A 184 5.64 18.10 -11.56
C LYS A 184 5.65 17.49 -12.97
N ASP A 185 4.51 17.05 -13.49
CA ASP A 185 4.39 16.50 -14.85
C ASP A 185 4.50 17.60 -15.93
N THR A 186 3.99 18.81 -15.64
CA THR A 186 4.15 19.97 -16.54
C THR A 186 5.60 20.45 -16.70
N SER A 187 6.45 20.32 -15.68
CA SER A 187 7.88 20.66 -15.79
C SER A 187 8.69 19.63 -16.58
N ARG A 188 8.21 18.39 -16.71
CA ARG A 188 8.91 17.31 -17.45
C ARG A 188 8.68 17.36 -18.96
N LYS A 189 7.51 17.81 -19.42
CA LYS A 189 7.26 18.00 -20.87
C LYS A 189 8.15 19.07 -21.50
N SER A 190 8.75 19.95 -20.71
CA SER A 190 9.71 20.97 -21.17
C SER A 190 11.18 20.52 -21.20
N LEU A 191 11.52 19.31 -20.73
CA LEU A 191 12.92 18.89 -20.52
C LEU A 191 13.36 17.64 -21.30
N GLN A 192 12.51 17.04 -22.14
CA GLN A 192 12.90 15.97 -23.06
C GLN A 192 13.11 16.48 -24.49
N ILE A 193 14.10 17.35 -24.67
CA ILE A 193 14.86 17.48 -25.92
C ILE A 193 16.33 17.58 -25.50
N SER A 194 17.17 16.66 -25.99
CA SER A 194 18.57 16.40 -25.60
C SER A 194 18.69 15.48 -24.37
N GLU A 195 19.39 14.34 -24.38
CA GLU A 195 20.55 13.92 -25.16
C GLU A 195 20.54 12.40 -25.43
N ASN A 196 21.12 12.04 -26.57
CA ASN A 196 21.69 10.73 -26.88
C ASN A 196 23.14 10.72 -26.39
N THR A 197 23.60 9.65 -25.74
CA THR A 197 24.78 8.84 -26.13
C THR A 197 25.02 7.76 -25.07
N GLY A 198 25.22 6.52 -25.49
CA GLY A 198 25.32 5.36 -24.62
C GLY A 198 26.73 4.99 -24.17
N THR A 199 26.81 3.89 -23.42
CA THR A 199 27.97 2.99 -23.33
C THR A 199 27.58 1.65 -22.73
N GLU A 200 28.28 0.61 -23.19
CA GLU A 200 28.15 -0.81 -22.89
C GLU A 200 28.43 -1.15 -21.41
N LEU A 201 27.76 -2.18 -20.87
CA LEU A 201 28.21 -2.90 -19.68
C LEU A 201 27.98 -4.42 -19.80
N GLU A 202 29.12 -5.11 -19.76
CA GLU A 202 29.48 -6.37 -19.10
C GLU A 202 28.41 -7.45 -18.82
N LYS A 203 28.74 -8.65 -19.30
CA LYS A 203 28.06 -9.92 -19.00
C LYS A 203 28.44 -10.39 -17.60
N ASP A 204 27.54 -10.21 -16.65
CA ASP A 204 27.52 -10.97 -15.41
C ASP A 204 26.48 -12.09 -15.46
N GLN A 205 26.80 -13.19 -14.80
CA GLN A 205 26.10 -14.47 -14.89
C GLN A 205 24.64 -14.33 -14.47
N LYS A 206 23.72 -14.63 -15.39
CA LYS A 206 22.28 -14.64 -15.14
C LYS A 206 21.92 -15.75 -14.15
N GLU A 207 21.80 -15.40 -12.88
CA GLU A 207 20.86 -16.10 -12.00
C GLU A 207 19.47 -15.96 -12.63
N GLU A 208 18.84 -17.08 -13.01
CA GLU A 208 17.44 -17.11 -13.43
C GLU A 208 16.56 -16.68 -12.26
N VAL A 209 16.25 -15.38 -12.22
CA VAL A 209 15.16 -14.84 -11.41
C VAL A 209 13.86 -15.45 -11.96
N PRO A 210 13.02 -16.08 -11.11
CA PRO A 210 11.77 -16.68 -11.57
C PRO A 210 10.87 -15.63 -12.24
N PRO A 211 9.96 -16.05 -13.14
CA PRO A 211 9.20 -15.14 -13.99
C PRO A 211 8.50 -14.04 -13.20
N PHE A 212 8.60 -12.84 -13.78
CA PHE A 212 8.15 -11.56 -13.25
C PHE A 212 6.66 -11.54 -12.93
N ILE A 213 6.30 -11.03 -11.75
CA ILE A 213 4.93 -10.63 -11.44
C ILE A 213 4.75 -9.19 -11.93
N PRO A 214 3.84 -8.91 -12.89
CA PRO A 214 3.62 -7.57 -13.42
C PRO A 214 2.90 -6.62 -12.45
N ILE A 215 2.92 -6.88 -11.15
CA ILE A 215 2.16 -6.14 -10.15
C ILE A 215 2.50 -4.64 -10.13
N ALA A 216 3.80 -4.28 -10.14
CA ALA A 216 4.20 -2.89 -10.10
C ALA A 216 3.81 -2.15 -11.41
N GLN A 217 4.00 -2.82 -12.55
CA GLN A 217 3.58 -2.27 -13.85
C GLN A 217 2.07 -2.14 -13.95
N GLU A 218 1.31 -3.10 -13.42
CA GLU A 218 -0.15 -3.10 -13.45
C GLU A 218 -0.73 -2.04 -12.51
N ILE A 219 -0.16 -1.84 -11.32
CA ILE A 219 -0.50 -0.73 -10.42
C ILE A 219 -0.25 0.60 -11.13
N LEU A 220 0.94 0.79 -11.71
CA LEU A 220 1.26 2.03 -12.41
C LEU A 220 0.31 2.23 -13.61
N ARG A 221 0.01 1.19 -14.39
CA ARG A 221 -0.89 1.25 -15.55
C ARG A 221 -2.32 1.62 -15.17
N THR A 222 -2.85 1.01 -14.11
CA THR A 222 -4.27 1.17 -13.71
C THR A 222 -4.51 2.41 -12.85
N GLN A 223 -3.55 2.78 -12.00
CA GLN A 223 -3.75 3.81 -10.97
C GLN A 223 -3.06 5.14 -11.24
N LEU A 224 -2.01 5.23 -12.07
CA LEU A 224 -1.40 6.54 -12.42
C LEU A 224 -2.39 7.49 -13.12
N HIS A 225 -3.31 6.95 -13.93
CA HIS A 225 -4.36 7.76 -14.54
C HIS A 225 -5.40 8.23 -13.54
N GLN A 226 -5.65 7.49 -12.47
CA GLN A 226 -6.63 7.87 -11.46
C GLN A 226 -6.04 8.88 -10.46
N LEU A 227 -4.76 8.75 -10.11
CA LEU A 227 -4.02 9.73 -9.30
C LEU A 227 -3.81 11.08 -10.01
N SER A 228 -3.93 11.14 -11.35
CA SER A 228 -3.83 12.39 -12.13
C SER A 228 -5.18 13.01 -12.52
N VAL A 229 -6.28 12.25 -12.45
CA VAL A 229 -7.63 12.67 -12.89
C VAL A 229 -8.53 13.14 -11.74
N TYR A 230 -8.12 12.97 -10.48
CA TYR A 230 -8.82 13.60 -9.37
C TYR A 230 -8.52 15.10 -9.32
N THR A 231 -9.31 15.89 -10.05
CA THR A 231 -9.60 17.29 -9.73
C THR A 231 -11.01 17.31 -9.16
N PRO A 232 -11.23 17.60 -7.87
CA PRO A 232 -12.56 17.73 -7.33
C PRO A 232 -13.29 18.90 -8.00
N ARG A 233 -14.50 18.65 -8.49
CA ARG A 233 -15.45 19.73 -8.74
C ARG A 233 -15.76 20.37 -7.40
N THR A 234 -15.22 21.58 -7.19
CA THR A 234 -15.64 22.56 -6.17
C THR A 234 -17.00 22.24 -5.55
N GLN A 235 -17.00 21.74 -4.32
CA GLN A 235 -18.22 21.62 -3.52
C GLN A 235 -18.74 23.04 -3.24
N LYS A 236 -19.68 23.49 -4.07
CA LYS A 236 -20.53 24.64 -3.73
C LYS A 236 -21.38 24.27 -2.51
N ASN A 237 -21.03 24.88 -1.38
CA ASN A 237 -21.90 25.28 -0.27
C ASN A 237 -23.25 24.55 -0.17
N ARG A 238 -23.31 23.58 0.76
CA ARG A 238 -24.56 23.30 1.48
C ARG A 238 -24.33 23.30 2.99
N SER A 239 -24.09 24.50 3.52
CA SER A 239 -24.54 24.83 4.85
C SER A 239 -26.08 24.82 4.85
N LYS A 240 -26.67 23.75 5.40
CA LYS A 240 -28.03 23.84 5.93
C LYS A 240 -27.97 23.74 7.44
N ALA A 241 -27.97 24.93 8.04
CA ALA A 241 -28.25 25.18 9.44
C ALA A 241 -29.46 24.36 9.91
N ARG A 242 -29.25 23.51 10.92
CA ARG A 242 -30.34 23.00 11.75
C ARG A 242 -30.88 24.17 12.59
N LYS A 243 -32.13 24.59 12.32
CA LYS A 243 -32.90 25.44 13.25
C LYS A 243 -33.46 24.57 14.38
N PRO A 244 -33.59 25.10 15.60
CA PRO A 244 -34.12 24.36 16.74
C PRO A 244 -35.64 24.22 16.63
N ALA A 245 -36.15 23.07 17.06
CA ALA A 245 -37.57 22.78 17.15
C ALA A 245 -38.17 23.50 18.36
N HIS A 246 -39.16 24.36 18.12
CA HIS A 246 -40.10 24.79 19.15
C HIS A 246 -41.55 24.70 18.64
N GLN A 247 -42.33 23.97 19.44
CA GLN A 247 -43.65 24.32 19.95
C GLN A 247 -44.95 23.89 19.23
N TYR A 248 -45.77 23.22 20.06
CA TYR A 248 -47.25 23.12 20.13
C TYR A 248 -47.99 22.59 18.89
N GLY A 249 -49.03 21.75 18.97
CA GLY A 249 -49.90 21.31 20.07
C GLY A 249 -51.33 21.27 19.53
N LYS A 250 -52.12 20.24 19.92
CA LYS A 250 -53.57 20.02 19.69
C LYS A 250 -53.93 19.59 18.24
N GLY A 251 -54.84 18.65 17.98
CA GLY A 251 -55.77 17.86 18.81
C GLY A 251 -56.85 17.24 17.90
N PHE A 252 -57.69 16.40 18.51
CA PHE A 252 -58.97 15.82 18.06
C PHE A 252 -58.97 14.44 17.38
N GLY A 253 -59.78 13.57 17.96
CA GLY A 253 -60.07 12.18 17.59
C GLY A 253 -60.36 11.36 18.83
#